data_AF-A0AAD9VTR5-F1
#
_entry.id   AF-A0AAD9VTR5-F1
#
_cell.length_a   1.000
_cell.length_b   1.000
_cell.length_c   1.000
_cell.angle_alpha   90.00
_cell.angle_beta   90.00
_cell.angle_gamma   90.00
#
_symmetry.space_group_name_H-M   'P 1'
#
loop_
_entity.id
_entity.type
_entity.pdbx_description
1 polymer ?
#
loop_
_entity_poly.entity_id
_entity_poly.type
_entity_poly.pdbx_seq_one_letter_code
_entity_poly.pdbx_strand_id
1 'polypeptide(L)'
;MGAIGGAVFQSIKGFRNAPSGFNRRLVGSFMAIKQRAPIIAGNFAIWGGVFSMIDCTLVHYRKKEDPWNSIISGAATGGILAARSGLPTMAGSALIGGVLLALIEGVGIFFTRLQAEQFKPQALVDDASQFGPPPQGYPS
;
A
#
# COMPACT_ATOMS: atom_id res chain seq x y z
N MET A 1 -4.66 1.91 -11.78
CA MET A 1 -3.45 2.63 -11.34
C MET A 1 -2.34 2.68 -12.40
N GLY A 2 -1.84 1.54 -12.89
CA GLY A 2 -0.70 1.52 -13.84
C GLY A 2 -0.89 2.29 -15.15
N ALA A 3 -2.08 2.21 -15.76
CA ALA A 3 -2.38 2.97 -16.99
C ALA A 3 -2.43 4.49 -16.76
N ILE A 4 -3.04 4.93 -15.65
CA ILE A 4 -3.17 6.34 -15.29
C ILE A 4 -1.79 6.92 -14.94
N GLY A 5 -1.04 6.28 -14.04
CA GLY A 5 0.30 6.71 -13.66
C GLY A 5 1.28 6.67 -14.83
N GLY A 6 1.22 5.61 -15.66
CA GLY A 6 2.02 5.48 -16.88
C GLY A 6 1.70 6.57 -17.91
N ALA A 7 0.42 6.90 -18.11
CA ALA A 7 0.03 7.96 -19.02
C ALA A 7 0.50 9.35 -18.54
N VAL A 8 0.35 9.66 -17.26
CA VAL A 8 0.79 10.95 -16.69
C VAL A 8 2.31 11.09 -16.72
N PHE A 9 3.05 10.06 -16.30
CA PHE A 9 4.51 10.12 -16.31
C PHE A 9 5.06 10.21 -17.74
N GLN A 10 4.46 9.45 -18.65
CA GLN A 10 4.92 9.40 -20.03
C GLN A 10 4.49 10.60 -20.86
N SER A 11 3.40 11.28 -20.50
CA SER A 11 3.02 12.56 -21.12
C SER A 11 4.03 13.64 -20.77
N ILE A 12 4.43 13.77 -19.51
CA ILE A 12 5.44 14.74 -19.06
C ILE A 12 6.79 14.45 -19.70
N LYS A 13 7.23 13.18 -19.67
CA LYS A 13 8.51 12.77 -20.28
C LYS A 13 8.49 12.93 -21.81
N GLY A 14 7.37 12.59 -22.45
CA GLY A 14 7.18 12.76 -23.89
C GLY A 14 7.18 14.23 -24.32
N PHE A 15 6.59 15.11 -23.51
CA PHE A 15 6.57 16.55 -23.78
C PHE A 15 7.95 17.19 -23.64
N ARG A 16 8.72 16.75 -22.62
CA ARG A 16 10.09 17.24 -22.35
C ARG A 16 11.12 16.74 -23.37
N ASN A 17 10.95 15.52 -23.90
CA ASN A 17 11.92 14.88 -24.79
C ASN A 17 11.61 15.08 -26.29
N ALA A 18 10.49 15.71 -26.64
CA ALA A 18 10.08 15.94 -28.01
C ALA A 18 10.69 17.24 -28.59
N PRO A 19 10.94 17.29 -29.93
CA PRO A 19 11.52 18.44 -30.60
C PRO A 19 10.69 19.73 -30.41
N SER A 20 11.35 20.88 -30.55
CA SER A 20 10.73 22.20 -30.36
C SER A 20 9.50 22.41 -31.27
N GLY A 21 8.44 22.97 -30.68
CA GLY A 21 7.14 23.21 -31.33
C GLY A 21 5.98 22.56 -30.57
N PHE A 22 4.94 23.35 -30.22
CA PHE A 22 3.82 22.88 -29.39
C PHE A 22 3.10 21.66 -30.00
N ASN A 23 2.76 21.71 -31.29
CA ASN A 23 2.14 20.58 -32.00
C ASN A 23 3.03 19.33 -32.01
N ARG A 24 4.34 19.49 -32.18
CA ARG A 24 5.28 18.36 -32.25
C ARG A 24 5.53 17.73 -30.88
N ARG A 25 5.48 18.54 -29.82
CA ARG A 25 5.52 18.06 -28.43
C ARG A 25 4.25 17.31 -28.02
N LEU A 26 3.08 17.77 -28.43
CA LEU A 26 1.82 17.06 -28.17
C LEU A 26 1.77 15.71 -28.89
N VAL A 27 2.15 15.66 -30.17
CA VAL A 27 2.23 14.41 -30.94
C VAL A 27 3.28 13.46 -30.35
N GLY A 28 4.46 13.97 -29.98
CA GLY A 28 5.50 13.17 -29.31
C GLY A 28 5.05 12.63 -27.96
N SER A 29 4.29 13.41 -27.19
CA SER A 29 3.69 12.96 -25.93
C SER A 29 2.67 11.86 -26.14
N PHE A 30 1.78 12.02 -27.12
CA PHE A 30 0.75 11.04 -27.43
C PHE A 30 1.36 9.71 -27.93
N MET A 31 2.36 9.78 -28.80
CA MET A 31 3.11 8.59 -29.25
C MET A 31 3.80 7.90 -28.08
N ALA A 32 4.41 8.66 -27.16
CA ALA A 32 5.08 8.11 -25.99
C ALA A 32 4.10 7.38 -25.05
N ILE A 33 2.94 7.99 -24.78
CA ILE A 33 1.86 7.36 -23.99
C ILE A 33 1.43 6.06 -24.66
N LYS A 34 1.11 6.09 -25.96
CA LYS A 34 0.62 4.92 -26.70
C LYS A 34 1.61 3.75 -26.68
N GLN A 35 2.91 4.04 -26.76
CA GLN A 35 3.94 2.99 -26.77
C GLN A 35 4.25 2.42 -25.37
N ARG A 36 4.26 3.23 -24.32
CA ARG A 36 4.79 2.81 -23.01
C ARG A 36 3.72 2.65 -21.90
N ALA A 37 2.62 3.38 -21.96
CA ALA A 37 1.53 3.23 -20.99
C ALA A 37 0.96 1.81 -20.91
N PRO A 38 0.70 1.08 -22.02
CA PRO A 38 0.17 -0.29 -21.93
C PRO A 38 1.16 -1.28 -21.30
N ILE A 39 2.47 -1.11 -21.54
CA ILE A 39 3.51 -1.96 -20.95
C ILE A 39 3.56 -1.76 -19.44
N ILE A 40 3.56 -0.51 -18.99
CA ILE A 40 3.54 -0.18 -17.55
C ILE A 40 2.26 -0.71 -16.91
N ALA A 41 1.10 -0.51 -17.55
CA ALA A 41 -0.17 -1.02 -17.08
C ALA A 41 -0.18 -2.54 -16.96
N GLY A 42 0.35 -3.26 -17.96
CA GLY A 42 0.47 -4.72 -17.95
C GLY A 42 1.36 -5.22 -16.81
N ASN A 43 2.52 -4.60 -16.60
CA ASN A 43 3.42 -4.96 -15.50
C ASN A 43 2.73 -4.78 -14.12
N PHE A 44 2.01 -3.68 -13.93
CA PHE A 44 1.24 -3.45 -12.71
C PHE A 44 0.09 -4.46 -12.54
N ALA A 45 -0.60 -4.82 -13.63
CA ALA A 45 -1.68 -5.80 -13.58
C ALA A 45 -1.16 -7.19 -13.21
N ILE A 46 -0.03 -7.63 -13.79
CA ILE A 46 0.59 -8.91 -13.47
C ILE A 46 1.06 -8.93 -12.02
N TRP A 47 1.75 -7.87 -11.58
CA TRP A 47 2.22 -7.78 -10.19
C TRP A 47 1.05 -7.82 -9.20
N GLY A 48 0.01 -7.01 -9.42
CA GLY A 48 -1.17 -6.98 -8.56
C GLY A 48 -1.95 -8.30 -8.59
N GLY A 49 -2.09 -8.93 -9.76
CA GLY A 49 -2.79 -10.21 -9.90
C GLY A 49 -2.09 -11.35 -9.17
N VAL A 50 -0.77 -11.45 -9.29
CA VAL A 50 0.03 -12.46 -8.57
C VAL A 50 0.00 -12.21 -7.06
N PHE A 51 0.13 -10.95 -6.64
CA PHE A 51 0.01 -10.56 -5.24
C PHE A 51 -1.33 -11.00 -4.64
N SER A 52 -2.45 -10.63 -5.28
CA SER A 52 -3.78 -11.00 -4.82
C SER A 52 -4.01 -12.50 -4.81
N MET A 53 -3.54 -13.24 -5.83
CA MET A 53 -3.67 -14.70 -5.84
C MET A 53 -2.96 -15.34 -4.64
N ILE A 54 -1.74 -14.90 -4.32
CA ILE A 54 -0.97 -15.45 -3.20
C ILE A 54 -1.61 -15.06 -1.87
N ASP A 55 -2.00 -13.80 -1.71
CA ASP A 55 -2.60 -13.31 -0.48
C ASP A 55 -3.93 -14.02 -0.17
N CYS A 56 -4.84 -14.12 -1.16
CA CYS A 56 -6.08 -14.88 -1.01
C CYS A 56 -5.81 -16.37 -0.69
N THR A 57 -4.76 -16.96 -1.26
CA THR A 57 -4.38 -18.35 -0.97
C THR A 57 -3.87 -18.50 0.47
N LEU A 58 -3.06 -17.56 0.96
CA LEU A 58 -2.54 -17.56 2.33
C LEU A 58 -3.65 -17.36 3.35
N VAL A 59 -4.56 -16.42 3.11
CA VAL A 59 -5.74 -16.20 3.95
C VAL A 59 -6.64 -17.44 3.96
N HIS A 60 -6.86 -18.08 2.81
CA HIS A 60 -7.67 -19.30 2.73
C HIS A 60 -7.05 -20.45 3.53
N TYR A 61 -5.73 -20.64 3.45
CA TYR A 61 -5.03 -21.71 4.16
C TYR A 61 -4.93 -21.44 5.68
N ARG A 62 -4.56 -20.22 6.08
CA ARG A 62 -4.31 -19.87 7.47
C ARG A 62 -5.54 -19.39 8.23
N LYS A 63 -6.62 -19.01 7.53
CA LYS A 63 -7.85 -18.42 8.08
C LYS A 63 -7.61 -17.24 9.03
N LYS A 64 -6.51 -16.52 8.81
CA LYS A 64 -6.08 -15.35 9.59
C LYS A 64 -5.55 -14.29 8.65
N GLU A 65 -5.93 -13.05 8.89
CA GLU A 65 -5.39 -11.89 8.19
C GLU A 65 -4.37 -11.20 9.08
N ASP A 66 -3.10 -11.55 8.88
CA ASP A 66 -1.97 -10.98 9.59
C ASP A 66 -1.11 -10.16 8.61
N PRO A 67 -0.40 -9.10 9.06
CA PRO A 67 0.54 -8.34 8.22
C PRO A 67 1.61 -9.21 7.55
N TRP A 68 1.90 -10.38 8.14
CA TRP A 68 2.78 -11.39 7.56
C TRP A 68 2.30 -11.93 6.22
N ASN A 69 0.99 -11.97 5.97
CA ASN A 69 0.46 -12.42 4.68
C ASN A 69 0.85 -11.45 3.57
N SER A 70 0.67 -10.13 3.77
CA SER A 70 1.08 -9.09 2.82
C SER A 70 2.60 -9.08 2.56
N ILE A 71 3.41 -9.31 3.60
CA ILE A 71 4.89 -9.36 3.46
C ILE A 71 5.32 -10.58 2.64
N ILE A 72 4.79 -11.75 2.98
CA ILE A 72 5.11 -13.01 2.30
C ILE A 72 4.59 -13.00 0.87
N SER A 73 3.38 -12.50 0.64
CA SER A 73 2.81 -12.36 -0.70
C SER A 73 3.60 -11.37 -1.55
N GLY A 74 4.08 -10.26 -0.97
CA GLY A 74 5.01 -9.33 -1.62
C GLY A 74 6.34 -9.97 -2.03
N ALA A 75 6.96 -10.71 -1.11
CA ALA A 75 8.21 -11.43 -1.38
C ALA A 75 8.02 -12.53 -2.44
N ALA A 76 6.96 -13.34 -2.32
CA ALA A 76 6.66 -14.41 -3.25
C ALA A 76 6.32 -13.86 -4.65
N THR A 77 5.54 -12.77 -4.74
CA THR A 77 5.26 -12.07 -6.01
C THR A 77 6.55 -11.57 -6.66
N GLY A 78 7.43 -10.92 -5.89
CA GLY A 78 8.72 -10.46 -6.39
C GLY A 78 9.55 -11.60 -6.95
N GLY A 79 9.68 -12.69 -6.19
CA GLY A 79 10.41 -13.89 -6.60
C GLY A 79 9.81 -14.55 -7.85
N ILE A 80 8.49 -14.79 -7.89
CA ILE A 80 7.82 -15.45 -9.03
C ILE A 80 8.04 -14.69 -10.33
N LEU A 81 7.95 -13.35 -10.31
CA LEU A 81 8.14 -12.54 -11.51
C LEU A 81 9.60 -12.52 -12.02
N ALA A 82 10.56 -12.73 -11.13
CA ALA A 82 11.98 -12.81 -11.46
C ALA A 82 12.48 -14.26 -11.60
N ALA A 83 11.61 -15.27 -11.47
CA ALA A 83 12.01 -16.68 -11.51
C ALA A 83 12.74 -17.03 -12.80
N ARG A 84 12.32 -16.45 -13.94
CA ARG A 84 12.95 -16.64 -15.25
C ARG A 84 14.32 -15.97 -15.43
N SER A 85 14.68 -15.05 -14.53
CA SER A 85 15.90 -14.26 -14.62
C SER A 85 17.09 -14.94 -13.93
N GLY A 86 16.84 -16.05 -13.22
CA GLY A 86 17.84 -16.80 -12.45
C GLY A 86 17.71 -16.59 -10.94
N LEU A 87 18.27 -17.52 -10.17
CA LEU A 87 18.24 -17.55 -8.70
C LEU A 87 18.67 -16.25 -8.01
N PRO A 88 19.77 -15.56 -8.38
CA PRO A 88 20.18 -14.35 -7.67
C PRO A 88 19.18 -13.19 -7.84
N THR A 89 18.63 -13.02 -9.04
CA THR A 89 17.56 -12.04 -9.33
C THR A 89 16.24 -12.39 -8.65
N MET A 90 15.91 -13.68 -8.54
CA MET A 90 14.75 -14.15 -7.80
C MET A 90 14.87 -13.80 -6.31
N ALA A 91 16.01 -14.08 -5.69
CA ALA A 91 16.25 -13.74 -4.29
C ALA A 91 16.25 -12.22 -4.06
N GLY A 92 16.91 -11.46 -4.93
CA GLY A 92 16.95 -9.99 -4.83
C GLY A 92 15.58 -9.34 -4.96
N SER A 93 14.77 -9.78 -5.93
CA SER A 93 13.40 -9.26 -6.11
C SER A 93 12.45 -9.66 -4.99
N ALA A 94 12.58 -10.88 -4.45
CA ALA A 94 11.81 -11.31 -3.29
C ALA A 94 12.14 -10.48 -2.05
N LEU A 95 13.43 -10.20 -1.81
CA LEU A 95 13.86 -9.32 -0.71
C LEU A 95 13.30 -7.91 -0.85
N ILE A 96 13.41 -7.31 -2.04
CA ILE A 96 12.88 -5.96 -2.29
C ILE A 96 11.36 -5.94 -2.10
N GLY A 97 10.65 -6.93 -2.66
CA GLY A 97 9.19 -7.05 -2.51
C GLY A 97 8.74 -7.21 -1.07
N GLY A 98 9.42 -8.06 -0.29
CA GLY A 98 9.14 -8.28 1.12
C GLY A 98 9.42 -7.04 1.97
N VAL A 99 10.57 -6.37 1.75
CA VAL A 99 10.92 -5.14 2.49
C VAL A 99 9.95 -4.00 2.20
N LEU A 100 9.55 -3.80 0.94
CA LEU A 100 8.60 -2.75 0.58
C LEU A 100 7.24 -2.96 1.25
N LEU A 101 6.70 -4.18 1.23
CA LEU A 101 5.42 -4.49 1.86
C LEU A 101 5.51 -4.45 3.39
N ALA A 102 6.64 -4.86 3.98
CA ALA A 102 6.88 -4.73 5.41
C ALA A 102 6.86 -3.26 5.86
N LEU A 103 7.43 -2.35 5.06
CA LEU A 103 7.37 -0.91 5.34
C LEU A 103 5.95 -0.36 5.19
N ILE A 104 5.19 -0.79 4.16
CA ILE A 104 3.81 -0.33 3.94
C ILE A 104 2.91 -0.76 5.11
N GLU A 105 2.96 -2.03 5.50
CA GLU A 105 2.19 -2.54 6.64
C GLU A 105 2.66 -1.91 7.95
N GLY A 106 3.98 -1.74 8.14
CA GLY A 106 4.54 -1.09 9.33
C GLY A 106 4.06 0.35 9.50
N VAL A 107 4.03 1.11 8.40
CA VAL A 107 3.48 2.48 8.37
C VAL A 107 1.96 2.47 8.60
N GLY A 108 1.23 1.50 8.03
CA GLY A 108 -0.21 1.33 8.27
C GLY A 108 -0.55 1.10 9.75
N ILE A 109 0.21 0.23 10.41
CA ILE A 109 0.09 -0.01 11.85
C ILE A 109 0.39 1.28 12.63
N PHE A 110 1.45 2.02 12.27
CA PHE A 110 1.81 3.26 12.94
C PHE A 110 0.71 4.34 12.81
N PHE A 111 0.18 4.58 11.61
CA PHE A 111 -0.92 5.53 11.42
C PHE A 111 -2.18 5.12 12.18
N THR A 112 -2.51 3.83 12.18
CA THR A 112 -3.66 3.30 12.94
C THR A 112 -3.49 3.55 14.44
N ARG A 113 -2.27 3.40 14.97
CA ARG A 113 -1.97 3.70 16.38
C ARG A 113 -2.13 5.19 16.70
N LEU A 114 -1.61 6.08 15.85
CA LEU A 114 -1.76 7.53 16.03
C LEU A 114 -3.23 7.96 16.02
N GLN A 115 -4.03 7.44 15.08
CA GLN A 115 -5.46 7.73 15.05
C GLN A 115 -6.18 7.16 16.27
N ALA A 116 -5.83 5.96 16.72
CA ALA A 116 -6.44 5.36 17.92
C ALA A 116 -6.15 6.17 19.19
N GLU A 117 -4.99 6.81 19.31
CA GLU A 117 -4.72 7.74 20.42
C GLU A 117 -5.57 9.01 20.35
N GLN A 118 -5.91 9.47 19.15
CA GLN A 118 -6.74 10.65 18.94
C GLN A 118 -8.23 10.41 19.28
N PHE A 119 -8.69 9.16 19.21
CA PHE A 119 -10.06 8.74 19.55
C PHE A 119 -10.14 8.00 20.88
N LYS A 120 -9.09 8.01 21.70
CA LYS A 120 -9.17 7.48 23.07
C LYS A 120 -10.27 8.29 23.78
N PRO A 121 -11.40 7.66 24.18
CA PRO A 121 -12.43 8.40 24.90
C PRO A 121 -11.75 8.98 26.13
N GLN A 122 -11.87 10.30 26.32
CA GLN A 122 -11.55 10.95 27.59
C GLN A 122 -12.21 10.09 28.66
N ALA A 123 -11.41 9.34 29.40
CA ALA A 123 -11.93 8.56 30.50
C ALA A 123 -12.67 9.55 31.40
N LEU A 124 -13.89 9.20 31.77
CA LEU A 124 -14.73 9.83 32.78
C LEU A 124 -13.99 9.86 34.14
N VAL A 125 -12.93 10.64 34.25
CA VAL A 125 -12.06 10.73 35.43
C VAL A 125 -12.37 11.98 36.28
N ASP A 126 -13.31 12.82 35.86
CA ASP A 126 -13.66 14.04 36.60
C ASP A 126 -14.98 14.00 37.37
N ASP A 127 -15.59 12.83 37.64
CA ASP A 127 -16.78 12.86 38.49
C ASP A 127 -17.07 11.64 39.40
N ALA A 128 -16.05 11.19 40.13
CA ALA A 128 -16.28 10.43 41.37
C ALA A 128 -16.53 11.35 42.58
N SER A 129 -16.57 12.67 42.38
CA SER A 129 -16.75 13.70 43.42
C SER A 129 -18.17 14.31 43.46
N GLN A 130 -19.06 14.05 42.50
CA GLN A 130 -20.48 14.49 42.56
C GLN A 130 -21.36 13.69 43.51
N PHE A 131 -20.92 12.52 44.00
CA PHE A 131 -21.65 11.83 45.06
C PHE A 131 -21.32 12.50 46.39
N GLY A 132 -22.04 13.58 46.70
CA GLY A 132 -22.01 14.23 48.01
C GLY A 132 -22.23 13.23 49.15
N PRO A 133 -21.74 13.53 50.37
CA PRO A 133 -21.75 12.58 51.48
C PRO A 133 -23.17 12.07 51.77
N PRO A 134 -23.34 10.77 52.07
CA PRO A 134 -24.65 10.19 52.35
C PRO A 134 -25.30 10.90 53.56
N PRO A 135 -26.62 11.14 53.54
CA PRO A 135 -27.31 11.85 54.62
C PRO A 135 -27.19 11.06 55.93
N GLN A 136 -26.66 11.74 56.94
CA GLN A 136 -26.40 11.22 58.28
C GLN A 136 -27.73 11.13 59.05
N GLY A 137 -28.38 9.96 58.99
CA GLY A 137 -29.59 9.66 59.75
C GLY A 137 -29.28 9.34 61.21
N TYR A 138 -29.78 10.16 62.13
CA TYR A 138 -29.74 9.94 63.58
C TYR A 138 -30.60 8.72 63.97
N PRO A 139 -30.18 7.91 64.97
CA PRO A 139 -31.01 6.84 65.51
C PRO A 139 -31.91 7.35 66.64
N SER A 140 -33.19 6.99 66.59
CA SER A 140 -34.13 6.96 67.72
C SER A 140 -34.78 5.60 67.78
#